data_AF-A0A4S1X8P2-F1
#
_entry.id   AF-A0A4S1X8P2-F1
#
_cell.length_a   1.000
_cell.length_b   1.000
_cell.length_c   1.000
_cell.angle_alpha   90.00
_cell.angle_beta   90.00
_cell.angle_gamma   90.00
#
_symmetry.space_group_name_H-M   'P 1'
#
loop_
_entity.id
_entity.type
_entity.pdbx_description
1 polymer ?
#
loop_
_entity_poly.entity_id
_entity_poly.type
_entity_poly.pdbx_seq_one_letter_code
_entity_poly.pdbx_strand_id
1 'polypeptide(L)'
;MLILEALAEHEHLRFTHIAKLVPGISQKMLTQTLRQMERDGLVDRTVHAVIPPRVDYRLTDLGETLGAAFCSVWLWAEANLERIETARATFDSRAAI
;
A
#
# COMPACT_ATOMS: atom_id res chain seq x y z
N MET A 1 0.99 4.85 -0.17
CA MET A 1 -0.25 4.30 -0.77
C MET A 1 -0.09 2.87 -1.29
N LEU A 2 1.09 2.25 -1.15
CA LEU A 2 1.34 0.86 -1.58
C LEU A 2 0.53 -0.19 -0.80
N ILE A 3 0.09 0.10 0.43
CA ILE A 3 -0.75 -0.82 1.21
C ILE A 3 -2.17 -0.91 0.63
N LEU A 4 -2.74 0.20 0.16
CA LEU A 4 -4.06 0.22 -0.47
C LEU A 4 -4.04 -0.60 -1.77
N GLU A 5 -3.02 -0.41 -2.60
CA GLU A 5 -2.77 -1.19 -3.82
C GLU A 5 -2.62 -2.68 -3.53
N ALA A 6 -1.73 -3.04 -2.60
CA ALA A 6 -1.53 -4.44 -2.21
C ALA A 6 -2.84 -5.10 -1.73
N LEU A 7 -3.69 -4.38 -1.01
CA LEU A 7 -4.98 -4.90 -0.56
C LEU A 7 -6.07 -4.85 -1.65
N ALA A 8 -5.92 -4.04 -2.69
CA ALA A 8 -6.85 -3.98 -3.82
C ALA A 8 -6.63 -5.12 -4.81
N GLU A 9 -5.38 -5.58 -4.96
CA GLU A 9 -5.01 -6.70 -5.85
C GLU A 9 -5.30 -8.09 -5.24
N HIS A 10 -5.66 -8.14 -3.96
CA HIS A 10 -5.77 -9.37 -3.20
C HIS A 10 -6.99 -9.35 -2.28
N GLU A 11 -7.82 -10.39 -2.35
CA GLU A 11 -9.03 -10.52 -1.51
C GLU A 11 -8.69 -10.52 0.00
N HIS A 12 -7.62 -11.19 0.40
CA HIS A 12 -7.14 -11.24 1.79
C HIS A 12 -5.62 -11.34 1.87
N LEU A 13 -5.00 -10.58 2.77
CA LEU A 13 -3.56 -10.65 3.03
C LEU A 13 -3.20 -10.73 4.51
N ARG A 14 -2.16 -11.52 4.81
CA ARG A 14 -1.50 -11.52 6.12
C ARG A 14 -0.53 -10.35 6.24
N PHE A 15 -0.29 -9.89 7.47
CA PHE A 15 0.69 -8.83 7.76
C PHE A 15 2.05 -9.05 7.08
N THR A 16 2.59 -10.26 7.16
CA THR A 16 3.89 -10.60 6.57
C THR A 16 3.89 -10.60 5.05
N HIS A 17 2.74 -10.83 4.41
CA HIS A 17 2.61 -10.70 2.95
C HIS A 17 2.55 -9.23 2.55
N ILE A 18 1.76 -8.41 3.27
CA ILE A 18 1.70 -6.96 3.03
C ILE A 18 3.09 -6.34 3.19
N ALA A 19 3.84 -6.71 4.23
CA ALA A 19 5.21 -6.24 4.46
C ALA A 19 6.17 -6.59 3.31
N LYS A 20 5.96 -7.72 2.61
CA LYS A 20 6.77 -8.11 1.45
C LYS A 20 6.38 -7.33 0.18
N LEU A 21 5.09 -7.04 0.01
CA LEU A 21 4.57 -6.27 -1.12
C LEU A 21 4.89 -4.78 -1.02
N VAL A 22 5.20 -4.30 0.19
CA VAL A 22 5.54 -2.89 0.44
C VAL A 22 7.01 -2.79 0.90
N PRO A 23 7.98 -2.88 -0.03
CA PRO A 23 9.39 -2.85 0.33
C PRO A 23 9.78 -1.52 1.02
N GLY A 24 10.64 -1.61 2.02
CA GLY A 24 11.15 -0.46 2.77
C GLY A 24 10.24 0.04 3.90
N ILE A 25 9.02 -0.48 4.05
CA ILE A 25 8.18 -0.13 5.20
C ILE A 25 8.68 -0.82 6.47
N SER A 26 8.81 -0.06 7.57
CA SER A 26 9.08 -0.66 8.87
C SER A 26 7.84 -1.38 9.40
N GLN A 27 8.02 -2.44 10.20
CA GLN A 27 6.89 -3.14 10.82
C GLN A 27 6.02 -2.21 11.69
N LYS A 28 6.66 -1.25 12.37
CA LYS A 28 5.97 -0.24 13.18
C LYS A 28 5.05 0.62 12.31
N MET A 29 5.55 1.13 11.20
CA MET A 29 4.75 1.93 10.27
C MET A 29 3.62 1.11 9.66
N LEU A 30 3.89 -0.12 9.21
CA LEU A 30 2.84 -0.99 8.66
C LEU A 30 1.72 -1.23 9.68
N THR A 31 2.07 -1.51 10.93
CA THR A 31 1.08 -1.69 12.01
C THR A 31 0.26 -0.43 12.24
N GLN A 32 0.91 0.74 12.28
CA GLN A 32 0.23 2.02 12.46
C GLN A 32 -0.71 2.32 11.29
N THR A 33 -0.26 2.11 10.05
CA THR A 33 -1.09 2.35 8.86
C THR A 33 -2.28 1.42 8.78
N LEU A 34 -2.11 0.12 9.00
CA LEU A 34 -3.24 -0.83 8.99
C LEU A 34 -4.26 -0.50 10.09
N ARG A 35 -3.81 -0.13 11.29
CA ARG A 35 -4.71 0.31 12.37
C ARG A 35 -5.46 1.60 12.03
N GLN A 36 -4.80 2.53 11.35
CA GLN A 36 -5.44 3.76 10.91
C GLN A 36 -6.48 3.47 9.82
N MET A 37 -6.14 2.66 8.82
CA MET A 37 -7.07 2.23 7.78
C MET A 37 -8.27 1.45 8.34
N GLU A 38 -8.05 0.59 9.35
CA GLU A 38 -9.12 -0.10 10.08
C GLU A 38 -10.03 0.91 10.82
N ARG A 39 -9.43 1.88 11.53
CA ARG A 39 -10.18 2.94 12.22
C ARG A 39 -11.00 3.81 11.26
N ASP A 40 -10.48 4.08 10.07
CA ASP A 40 -11.14 4.87 9.04
C ASP A 40 -12.20 4.07 8.26
N GLY A 41 -12.36 2.78 8.57
CA GLY A 41 -13.33 1.89 7.94
C GLY A 41 -12.94 1.41 6.54
N LEU A 42 -11.67 1.53 6.17
CA LEU A 42 -11.14 1.12 4.86
C LEU A 42 -10.68 -0.35 4.83
N VAL A 43 -10.35 -0.91 5.99
CA VAL A 43 -9.79 -2.27 6.12
C VAL A 43 -10.51 -3.04 7.22
N ASP A 44 -10.90 -4.27 6.91
CA ASP A 44 -11.35 -5.24 7.90
C ASP A 44 -10.18 -6.12 8.36
N ARG A 45 -10.05 -6.28 9.69
CA ARG A 45 -9.07 -7.15 10.32
C ARG A 45 -9.75 -8.38 10.93
N THR A 46 -9.48 -9.55 10.36
CA THR A 46 -10.07 -10.82 10.82
C THR A 46 -9.04 -11.66 11.57
N VAL A 47 -9.36 -12.06 12.80
CA VAL A 47 -8.53 -12.99 13.59
C VAL A 47 -9.07 -14.41 13.40
N HIS A 48 -8.22 -15.31 12.93
CA HIS A 48 -8.54 -16.72 12.79
C HIS A 48 -7.96 -17.51 13.97
N ALA A 49 -8.84 -18.06 14.80
CA ALA A 49 -8.50 -18.90 15.96
C ALA A 49 -8.13 -20.34 15.53
N VAL A 50 -7.16 -20.46 14.62
CA VAL A 50 -6.57 -21.72 14.17
C VAL A 50 -5.18 -21.91 14.77
N ILE A 51 -4.56 -23.08 14.61
CA ILE A 51 -3.19 -23.34 15.06
C ILE A 51 -2.27 -23.44 13.83
N PRO A 52 -1.25 -22.56 13.69
CA PRO A 52 -0.98 -21.38 14.50
C PRO A 52 -1.98 -20.23 14.23
N PRO A 53 -2.25 -19.35 15.21
CA PRO A 53 -3.16 -18.22 15.01
C PRO A 53 -2.70 -17.32 13.86
N ARG A 54 -3.65 -16.83 13.06
CA ARG A 54 -3.34 -15.89 11.97
C ARG A 54 -4.33 -14.74 11.91
N VAL A 55 -3.89 -13.65 11.30
CA VAL A 55 -4.68 -12.44 11.11
C VAL A 55 -4.61 -12.06 9.64
N ASP A 56 -5.78 -11.92 9.05
CA ASP A 56 -5.94 -11.54 7.65
C ASP A 56 -6.57 -10.13 7.60
N TYR A 57 -6.14 -9.34 6.62
CA TYR A 57 -6.61 -8.00 6.34
C TYR A 57 -7.22 -7.99 4.94
N ARG A 58 -8.32 -7.28 4.75
CA ARG A 58 -8.91 -7.02 3.43
C ARG A 58 -9.49 -5.62 3.36
N LEU A 59 -9.69 -5.09 2.16
CA LEU A 59 -10.49 -3.88 2.00
C LEU A 59 -11.95 -4.16 2.41
N THR A 60 -12.58 -3.12 2.95
CA THR A 60 -14.03 -3.03 3.03
C THR A 60 -14.57 -2.52 1.69
N ASP A 61 -15.88 -2.52 1.50
CA ASP A 61 -16.52 -1.89 0.34
C ASP A 61 -16.08 -0.42 0.17
N LEU A 62 -15.95 0.33 1.29
CA LEU A 62 -15.42 1.70 1.27
C LEU A 62 -13.96 1.73 0.80
N GLY A 63 -13.12 0.83 1.32
CA GLY A 63 -11.73 0.68 0.90
C GLY A 63 -11.60 0.37 -0.59
N GLU A 64 -12.46 -0.49 -1.13
CA GLU A 64 -12.48 -0.84 -2.56
C GLU A 64 -12.86 0.36 -3.43
N THR A 65 -13.88 1.14 -3.04
CA THR A 65 -14.23 2.38 -3.78
C THR A 65 -13.09 3.39 -3.81
N LEU A 66 -12.32 3.49 -2.72
CA LEU A 66 -11.13 4.34 -2.66
C LEU A 66 -10.02 3.81 -3.58
N GLY A 67 -9.78 2.50 -3.57
CA GLY A 67 -8.83 1.85 -4.47
C GLY A 67 -9.16 2.15 -5.94
N ALA A 68 -10.44 2.00 -6.32
CA ALA A 68 -10.91 2.31 -7.67
C ALA A 68 -10.72 3.80 -8.03
N ALA A 69 -11.03 4.73 -7.12
CA ALA A 69 -10.86 6.16 -7.36
C ALA A 69 -9.39 6.55 -7.62
N PHE A 70 -8.45 5.88 -6.95
CA PHE A 70 -7.02 6.14 -7.13
C PHE A 70 -6.42 5.50 -8.39
N CYS A 71 -7.11 4.58 -9.07
CA CYS A 71 -6.59 3.88 -10.26
C CYS A 71 -6.03 4.83 -11.32
N SER A 72 -6.70 5.96 -11.57
CA SER A 72 -6.24 6.98 -12.52
C SER A 72 -4.88 7.60 -12.14
N VAL A 73 -4.59 7.75 -10.84
CA VAL A 73 -3.32 8.25 -10.34
C VAL A 73 -2.21 7.23 -10.58
N TRP A 74 -2.50 5.94 -10.38
CA TRP A 74 -1.56 4.86 -10.69
C TRP A 74 -1.18 4.80 -12.16
N LEU A 75 -2.18 4.83 -13.05
CA LEU A 75 -1.96 4.84 -14.50
C LEU A 75 -1.14 6.05 -14.94
N TRP A 76 -1.41 7.22 -14.36
CA TRP A 76 -0.61 8.42 -14.64
C TRP A 76 0.84 8.25 -14.15
N ALA A 77 1.04 7.73 -12.93
CA ALA A 77 2.37 7.54 -12.36
C ALA A 77 3.21 6.55 -13.20
N GLU A 78 2.61 5.42 -13.61
CA GLU A 78 3.24 4.44 -14.49
C GLU A 78 3.66 5.08 -15.83
N ALA A 79 2.75 5.81 -16.48
CA ALA A 79 3.02 6.46 -17.76
C ALA A 79 4.06 7.59 -17.69
N ASN A 80 4.38 8.10 -16.50
CA ASN A 80 5.28 9.24 -16.32
C ASN A 80 6.53 8.92 -15.50
N LEU A 81 6.75 7.66 -15.12
CA LEU A 81 7.85 7.26 -14.24
C LEU A 81 9.22 7.66 -14.81
N GLU A 82 9.48 7.37 -16.09
CA GLU A 82 10.74 7.74 -16.76
C GLU A 82 10.97 9.25 -16.81
N ARG A 83 9.90 10.02 -17.01
CA ARG A 83 9.96 11.48 -17.04
C ARG A 83 10.32 12.04 -15.66
N ILE A 84 9.77 11.45 -14.61
CA ILE A 84 10.08 11.81 -13.22
C ILE A 84 11.54 11.48 -12.89
N GLU A 85 12.01 10.28 -13.24
CA GLU A 85 13.41 9.87 -13.00
C GLU A 85 14.41 10.76 -13.75
N THR A 86 14.10 11.11 -15.01
CA THR A 86 14.92 12.05 -15.79
C THR A 86 14.98 13.43 -15.12
N ALA A 87 13.85 13.92 -14.60
CA ALA A 87 13.80 15.20 -13.90
C ALA A 87 14.62 15.17 -12.60
N ARG A 88 14.58 14.06 -11.85
CA ARG A 88 15.40 13.85 -10.63
C ARG A 88 16.89 13.88 -10.94
N ALA A 89 17.34 13.09 -11.92
CA ALA A 89 18.75 13.06 -12.33
C ALA A 89 19.24 14.43 -12.81
N THR A 90 18.41 15.18 -13.54
CA THR A 90 18.73 16.53 -14.00
C THR A 90 18.87 17.51 -12.82
N PHE A 91 18.05 17.38 -11.79
CA PHE A 91 18.17 18.21 -10.58
C PHE A 91 19.43 17.87 -9.79
N ASP A 92 19.67 16.59 -9.51
CA ASP A 92 20.80 16.12 -8.70
C ASP A 92 22.15 16.47 -9.33
N SER A 93 22.25 16.38 -10.67
CA SER A 93 23.46 16.78 -11.41
C SER A 93 23.76 18.28 -11.35
N ARG A 94 22.74 19.13 -11.16
CA ARG A 94 22.92 20.58 -10.97
C ARG A 94 23.32 20.94 -9.54
N ALA A 95 22.88 20.15 -8.56
CA ALA A 95 23.20 20.37 -7.15
C ALA A 95 24.63 19.90 -6.78
N ALA A 96 25.23 19.05 -7.62
CA ALA A 96 26.58 18.52 -7.44
C ALA A 96 27.70 19.41 -8.03
N ILE A 97 27.36 20.57 -8.61
CA ILE A 97 28.27 21.59 -9.16
C ILE A 97 28.31 22.78 -8.21
#